data_AF-A0AAD9QZC0-F1
#
_entry.id   AF-A0AAD9QZC0-F1
#
_cell.length_a   1.000
_cell.length_b   1.000
_cell.length_c   1.000
_cell.angle_alpha   90.00
_cell.angle_beta   90.00
_cell.angle_gamma   90.00
#
_symmetry.space_group_name_H-M   'P 1'
#
loop_
_entity.id
_entity.type
_entity.pdbx_description
1 polymer ?
#
loop_
_entity_poly.entity_id
_entity_poly.type
_entity_poly.pdbx_seq_one_letter_code
_entity_poly.pdbx_strand_id
1 'polypeptide(L)'
;MDSTMMLIILFSVYLFIILPLVTCEVETITVGSDSKTKRKNPYITKFHNEASLRPTKCQEFLEQMKKTDHKEDIPRGYVLEDLEDHDKKIHYERSELRLMDVFDSLCQRMKLYQARAGPDFPYIKGAKSQLREVMDDLTQRSKVKLNYELPDEVVEDYTYEMGRLKFKCIHLLEQHEEDLTQWYFSDQNENLMSWLCVERVLDENERDCLNASTEMPEDYHSFLEEDNTTETIKPTEETKWEL
;
A
#
# COMPACT_ATOMS: atom_id res chain seq x y z
N MET A 1 -41.54 -61.24 -35.71
CA MET A 1 -40.25 -60.62 -35.32
C MET A 1 -39.71 -61.46 -34.19
N ASP A 2 -38.72 -62.29 -34.51
CA ASP A 2 -38.19 -63.31 -33.60
C ASP A 2 -37.49 -62.69 -32.39
N SER A 3 -37.59 -63.37 -31.25
CA SER A 3 -37.04 -62.94 -29.95
C SER A 3 -35.52 -62.63 -30.02
N THR A 4 -34.81 -63.28 -30.94
CA THR A 4 -33.40 -63.04 -31.27
C THR A 4 -33.17 -61.68 -31.93
N MET A 5 -34.09 -61.23 -32.79
CA MET A 5 -33.99 -59.94 -33.48
C MET A 5 -34.17 -58.75 -32.53
N MET A 6 -35.05 -58.88 -31.53
CA MET A 6 -35.22 -57.88 -30.47
C MET A 6 -33.98 -57.77 -29.57
N LEU A 7 -33.35 -58.90 -29.25
CA LEU A 7 -32.14 -58.89 -28.42
C LEU A 7 -30.96 -58.20 -29.13
N ILE A 8 -30.82 -58.39 -30.44
CA ILE A 8 -29.75 -57.77 -31.24
C ILE A 8 -29.93 -56.26 -31.32
N ILE A 9 -31.17 -55.77 -31.46
CA ILE A 9 -31.47 -54.33 -31.49
C ILE A 9 -31.20 -53.70 -30.11
N LEU A 10 -31.56 -54.38 -29.01
CA LEU A 10 -31.27 -53.87 -27.68
C LEU A 10 -29.76 -53.85 -27.38
N PHE A 11 -29.02 -54.86 -27.85
CA PHE A 11 -27.56 -54.89 -27.74
C PHE A 11 -26.88 -53.80 -28.58
N SER A 12 -27.37 -53.53 -29.79
CA SER A 12 -26.81 -52.48 -30.64
C SER A 12 -27.11 -51.08 -30.08
N VAL A 13 -28.31 -50.84 -29.56
CA VAL A 13 -28.64 -49.57 -28.89
C VAL A 13 -27.80 -49.38 -27.62
N TYR A 14 -27.58 -50.44 -26.84
CA TYR A 14 -26.73 -50.39 -25.66
C TYR A 14 -25.26 -50.09 -26.00
N LEU A 15 -24.70 -50.75 -27.02
CA LEU A 15 -23.31 -50.56 -27.46
C LEU A 15 -23.07 -49.21 -28.16
N PHE A 16 -24.00 -48.75 -29.00
CA PHE A 16 -23.78 -47.56 -29.83
C PHE A 16 -24.32 -46.26 -29.22
N ILE A 17 -25.30 -46.30 -28.31
CA ILE A 17 -25.90 -45.09 -27.73
C ILE A 17 -25.57 -44.96 -26.25
N ILE A 18 -25.72 -46.03 -25.46
CA ILE A 18 -25.58 -45.94 -24.00
C ILE A 18 -24.11 -45.97 -23.57
N LEU A 19 -23.27 -46.82 -24.19
CA LEU A 19 -21.84 -46.89 -23.88
C LEU A 19 -21.10 -45.54 -24.03
N PRO A 20 -21.26 -44.79 -25.15
CA PRO A 20 -20.57 -43.51 -25.32
C PRO A 20 -21.15 -42.36 -24.47
N LEU A 21 -22.40 -42.46 -24.01
CA LEU A 21 -22.99 -41.49 -23.06
C LEU A 21 -22.45 -41.66 -21.62
N VAL A 22 -21.97 -42.86 -21.27
CA VAL A 22 -21.36 -43.13 -19.95
C VAL A 22 -19.87 -42.78 -19.93
N THR A 23 -19.20 -42.84 -21.08
CA THR A 23 -17.83 -42.33 -21.24
C THR A 23 -17.87 -40.87 -21.72
N CYS A 24 -18.39 -39.97 -20.89
CA CYS A 24 -18.02 -38.56 -21.00
C CYS A 24 -16.51 -38.46 -20.75
N GLU A 25 -15.74 -38.52 -21.83
CA GLU A 25 -14.34 -38.16 -21.83
C GLU A 25 -14.31 -36.65 -21.57
N VAL A 26 -14.22 -36.29 -20.29
CA VAL A 26 -13.94 -34.94 -19.86
C VAL A 26 -12.53 -34.66 -20.39
N GLU A 27 -12.43 -33.96 -21.52
CA GLU A 27 -11.21 -33.27 -21.89
C GLU A 27 -10.95 -32.22 -20.80
N THR A 28 -10.29 -32.66 -19.73
CA THR A 28 -9.70 -31.75 -18.76
C THR A 28 -8.62 -31.00 -19.52
N ILE A 29 -8.86 -29.72 -19.79
CA ILE A 29 -7.81 -28.79 -20.19
C ILE A 29 -6.82 -28.80 -19.02
N THR A 30 -5.72 -29.54 -19.18
CA THR A 30 -4.55 -29.36 -18.33
C THR A 30 -3.96 -28.03 -18.73
N VAL A 31 -4.36 -26.96 -18.03
CA VAL A 31 -3.59 -25.72 -18.04
C VAL A 31 -2.19 -26.13 -17.62
N GLY A 32 -1.23 -26.03 -18.53
CA GLY A 32 0.16 -26.36 -18.27
C GLY A 32 0.58 -25.63 -17.00
N SER A 33 0.72 -26.37 -15.91
CA SER A 33 1.41 -25.87 -14.73
C SER A 33 2.89 -25.92 -15.10
N ASP A 34 3.36 -24.86 -15.74
CA ASP A 34 4.78 -24.53 -15.71
C ASP A 34 5.12 -24.34 -14.23
N SER A 35 5.59 -25.41 -13.62
CA SER A 35 6.13 -25.44 -12.26
C SER A 35 7.50 -24.74 -12.23
N LYS A 36 7.59 -23.53 -12.80
CA LYS A 36 8.57 -22.58 -12.32
C LYS A 36 8.10 -22.25 -10.91
N THR A 37 8.72 -22.88 -9.91
CA THR A 37 8.55 -22.48 -8.51
C THR A 37 8.98 -21.02 -8.41
N LYS A 38 8.01 -20.10 -8.60
CA LYS A 38 8.26 -18.67 -8.49
C LYS A 38 8.88 -18.45 -7.11
N ARG A 39 10.12 -17.98 -7.09
CA ARG A 39 10.84 -17.70 -5.85
C ARG A 39 9.97 -16.76 -5.03
N LYS A 40 9.42 -17.24 -3.91
CA LYS A 40 8.59 -16.41 -3.04
C LYS A 40 9.51 -15.37 -2.42
N ASN A 41 9.29 -14.10 -2.72
CA ASN A 41 10.02 -13.02 -2.07
C ASN A 41 9.71 -13.08 -0.55
N PRO A 42 10.70 -13.36 0.31
CA PRO A 42 10.48 -13.57 1.74
C PRO A 42 9.95 -12.31 2.43
N TYR A 43 10.33 -11.13 1.92
CA TYR A 43 9.92 -9.84 2.47
C TYR A 43 8.42 -9.62 2.31
N ILE A 44 7.80 -10.04 1.20
CA ILE A 44 6.35 -9.87 0.97
C ILE A 44 5.55 -10.71 1.98
N THR A 45 5.95 -11.95 2.24
CA THR A 45 5.22 -12.80 3.18
C THR A 45 5.31 -12.32 4.62
N LYS A 46 6.49 -11.82 5.04
CA LYS A 46 6.67 -11.17 6.35
C LYS A 46 5.90 -9.85 6.42
N PHE A 47 5.82 -9.14 5.30
CA PHE A 47 5.15 -7.85 5.21
C PHE A 47 3.69 -7.90 5.68
N HIS A 48 2.94 -8.92 5.24
CA HIS A 48 1.52 -9.05 5.58
C HIS A 48 1.28 -9.43 7.05
N ASN A 49 2.10 -10.30 7.63
CA ASN A 49 1.85 -10.83 8.98
C ASN A 49 2.13 -9.82 10.09
N GLU A 50 3.13 -8.95 9.90
CA GLU A 50 3.59 -8.01 10.95
C GLU A 50 3.11 -6.58 10.72
N ALA A 51 2.31 -6.31 9.68
CA ALA A 51 1.91 -4.96 9.29
C ALA A 51 1.30 -4.18 10.46
N SER A 52 0.44 -4.82 11.25
CA SER A 52 -0.26 -4.20 12.37
C SER A 52 0.67 -3.61 13.43
N LEU A 53 1.81 -4.25 13.67
CA LEU A 53 2.76 -3.97 14.75
C LEU A 53 3.86 -2.98 14.34
N ARG A 54 3.86 -2.48 13.10
CA ARG A 54 4.95 -1.63 12.65
C ARG A 54 4.85 -0.22 13.22
N PRO A 55 5.97 0.33 13.74
CA PRO A 55 6.02 1.69 14.25
C PRO A 55 5.94 2.69 13.10
N THR A 56 5.53 3.91 13.41
CA THR A 56 5.39 5.01 12.45
C THR A 56 6.43 6.07 12.76
N LYS A 57 7.04 6.66 11.71
CA LYS A 57 7.95 7.79 11.90
C LYS A 57 7.13 9.02 12.26
N CYS A 58 7.40 9.57 13.42
CA CYS A 58 6.75 10.78 13.93
C CYS A 58 7.26 12.08 13.25
N GLN A 59 8.11 11.98 12.23
CA GLN A 59 8.80 13.12 11.60
C GLN A 59 7.88 14.05 10.78
N GLU A 60 6.69 13.60 10.38
CA GLU A 60 5.78 14.39 9.55
C GLU A 60 5.33 15.70 10.24
N PHE A 61 5.18 15.71 11.56
CA PHE A 61 4.76 16.91 12.30
C PHE A 61 5.82 18.02 12.20
N LEU A 62 7.10 17.67 12.40
CA LEU A 62 8.21 18.59 12.21
C LEU A 62 8.31 19.08 10.75
N GLU A 63 8.05 18.21 9.77
CA GLU A 63 8.04 18.61 8.36
C GLU A 63 6.91 19.61 8.07
N GLN A 64 5.72 19.44 8.65
CA GLN A 64 4.61 20.39 8.48
C GLN A 64 4.91 21.73 9.11
N MET A 65 5.43 21.72 10.34
CA MET A 65 5.82 22.93 11.05
C MET A 65 6.83 23.77 10.26
N LYS A 66 7.79 23.14 9.60
CA LYS A 66 8.76 23.83 8.73
C LYS A 66 8.13 24.40 7.46
N LYS A 67 7.09 23.75 6.92
CA LYS A 67 6.41 24.21 5.70
C LYS A 67 5.51 25.41 5.95
N THR A 68 4.84 25.44 7.10
CA THR A 68 3.94 26.52 7.51
C THR A 68 4.66 27.68 8.20
N ASP A 69 5.99 27.71 8.16
CA ASP A 69 6.81 28.80 8.73
C ASP A 69 6.80 30.04 7.83
N HIS A 70 5.64 30.67 7.72
CA HIS A 70 5.41 31.89 6.95
C HIS A 70 5.48 33.12 7.86
N LYS A 71 6.21 34.15 7.43
CA LYS A 71 6.38 35.42 8.16
C LYS A 71 5.22 36.40 7.96
N GLU A 72 4.05 35.89 7.59
CA GLU A 72 2.89 36.74 7.32
C GLU A 72 2.24 37.18 8.64
N ASP A 73 1.77 38.42 8.66
CA ASP A 73 1.05 38.98 9.81
C ASP A 73 -0.45 38.83 9.59
N ILE A 74 -1.14 38.27 10.57
CA ILE A 74 -2.59 38.15 10.57
C ILE A 74 -3.19 39.39 11.25
N PRO A 75 -4.19 40.07 10.66
CA PRO A 75 -4.91 41.13 11.34
C PRO A 75 -5.74 40.55 12.50
N ARG A 76 -5.62 41.13 13.70
CA ARG A 76 -6.59 40.88 14.78
C ARG A 76 -7.96 41.46 14.38
N GLY A 77 -9.04 40.76 14.72
CA GLY A 77 -10.42 41.13 14.40
C GLY A 77 -10.91 42.43 15.04
N TYR A 78 -12.24 42.62 15.08
CA TYR A 78 -12.86 43.88 15.51
C TYR A 78 -12.44 44.32 16.92
N VAL A 79 -11.96 45.56 17.00
CA VAL A 79 -11.51 46.25 18.21
C VAL A 79 -12.73 46.61 19.06
N LEU A 80 -12.78 46.16 20.31
CA LEU A 80 -13.54 46.87 21.34
C LEU A 80 -12.76 48.16 21.63
N GLU A 81 -13.40 49.32 21.44
CA GLU A 81 -12.79 50.65 21.46
C GLU A 81 -12.02 50.99 22.76
N ASP A 82 -12.17 50.17 23.80
CA ASP A 82 -11.68 50.42 25.16
C ASP A 82 -10.33 49.76 25.51
N LEU A 83 -9.65 49.08 24.57
CA LEU A 83 -8.33 48.46 24.82
C LEU A 83 -7.19 49.33 24.24
N GLU A 84 -6.35 49.88 25.12
CA GLU A 84 -5.22 50.77 24.82
C GLU A 84 -4.07 50.13 23.99
N ASP A 85 -4.19 48.85 23.60
CA ASP A 85 -3.16 48.14 22.83
C ASP A 85 -3.41 48.26 21.32
N HIS A 86 -2.63 49.13 20.67
CA HIS A 86 -2.75 49.42 19.23
C HIS A 86 -2.03 48.42 18.32
N ASP A 87 -1.46 47.33 18.84
CA ASP A 87 -0.73 46.36 18.02
C ASP A 87 -1.67 45.38 17.32
N LYS A 88 -2.13 45.80 16.13
CA LYS A 88 -3.21 45.20 15.31
C LYS A 88 -2.86 43.87 14.64
N LYS A 89 -1.67 43.32 14.87
CA LYS A 89 -1.13 42.20 14.10
C LYS A 89 -0.60 41.11 15.02
N ILE A 90 -0.88 39.87 14.65
CA ILE A 90 -0.28 38.67 15.26
C ILE A 90 0.57 38.03 14.17
N HIS A 91 1.82 37.69 14.49
CA HIS A 91 2.66 36.92 13.59
C HIS A 91 2.06 35.51 13.40
N TYR A 92 1.83 35.09 12.15
CA TYR A 92 1.26 33.78 11.83
C TYR A 92 2.05 32.63 12.48
N GLU A 93 3.38 32.75 12.49
CA GLU A 93 4.31 31.82 13.14
C GLU A 93 3.97 31.50 14.60
N ARG A 94 3.43 32.46 15.35
CA ARG A 94 3.07 32.31 16.77
C ARG A 94 1.57 32.19 17.00
N SER A 95 0.78 32.21 15.94
CA SER A 95 -0.67 32.13 16.04
C SER A 95 -1.13 30.70 16.30
N GLU A 96 -2.23 30.56 17.03
CA GLU A 96 -2.96 29.29 17.18
C GLU A 96 -3.50 28.78 15.84
N LEU A 97 -3.84 29.71 14.93
CA LEU A 97 -4.32 29.38 13.59
C LEU A 97 -3.34 28.47 12.83
N ARG A 98 -2.04 28.79 12.88
CA ARG A 98 -1.00 27.94 12.27
C ARG A 98 -0.96 26.55 12.88
N LEU A 99 -1.12 26.42 14.20
CA LEU A 99 -1.12 25.12 14.87
C LEU A 99 -2.31 24.27 14.40
N MET A 100 -3.49 24.87 14.30
CA MET A 100 -4.70 24.20 13.79
C MET A 100 -4.55 23.76 12.32
N ASP A 101 -4.00 24.62 11.46
CA ASP A 101 -3.71 24.28 10.06
C ASP A 101 -2.76 23.06 9.95
N VAL A 102 -1.76 23.01 10.83
CA VAL A 102 -0.81 21.89 10.89
C VAL A 102 -1.52 20.62 11.35
N PHE A 103 -2.34 20.65 12.40
CA PHE A 103 -3.08 19.48 12.89
C PHE A 103 -4.03 18.92 11.83
N ASP A 104 -4.79 19.78 11.15
CA ASP A 104 -5.75 19.36 10.12
C ASP A 104 -5.08 18.71 8.90
N SER A 105 -3.91 19.21 8.52
CA SER A 105 -3.18 18.73 7.34
C SER A 105 -2.29 17.52 7.64
N LEU A 106 -1.83 17.33 8.87
CA LEU A 106 -0.84 16.32 9.24
C LEU A 106 -1.28 14.90 8.85
N CYS A 107 -2.43 14.46 9.36
CA CYS A 107 -2.87 13.07 9.17
C CYS A 107 -3.38 12.80 7.76
N GLN A 108 -3.76 13.83 7.00
CA GLN A 108 -4.11 13.68 5.59
C GLN A 108 -2.91 13.25 4.74
N ARG A 109 -1.70 13.63 5.15
CA ARG A 109 -0.45 13.32 4.45
C ARG A 109 -0.01 11.87 4.59
N MET A 110 -0.64 11.10 5.47
CA MET A 110 -0.42 9.65 5.55
C MET A 110 -0.78 8.95 4.22
N LYS A 111 -1.65 9.56 3.40
CA LYS A 111 -1.96 9.09 2.04
C LYS A 111 -0.78 9.19 1.05
N LEU A 112 0.25 9.98 1.36
CA LEU A 112 1.45 10.10 0.52
C LEU A 112 2.42 8.92 0.69
N TYR A 113 2.17 8.10 1.71
CA TYR A 113 2.97 6.92 2.00
C TYR A 113 2.36 5.72 1.31
N GLN A 114 3.22 4.75 1.02
CA GLN A 114 2.81 3.43 0.59
C GLN A 114 3.54 2.36 1.38
N ALA A 115 2.81 1.28 1.65
CA ALA A 115 3.27 0.11 2.37
C ALA A 115 4.14 -0.76 1.45
N ARG A 116 5.44 -0.91 1.74
CA ARG A 116 6.39 -1.70 0.96
C ARG A 116 7.06 -2.78 1.80
N ALA A 117 7.09 -3.99 1.26
CA ALA A 117 7.87 -5.10 1.76
C ALA A 117 9.36 -4.87 1.52
N GLY A 118 10.22 -5.20 2.48
CA GLY A 118 11.68 -5.08 2.33
C GLY A 118 12.34 -4.17 3.36
N PRO A 119 12.07 -2.85 3.34
CA PRO A 119 12.72 -1.91 4.24
C PRO A 119 12.33 -2.15 5.70
N ASP A 120 13.24 -1.81 6.61
CA ASP A 120 12.99 -1.89 8.06
C ASP A 120 11.82 -0.98 8.45
N PHE A 121 11.75 0.21 7.85
CA PHE A 121 10.58 1.07 7.91
C PHE A 121 9.69 0.85 6.68
N PRO A 122 8.49 0.27 6.84
CA PRO A 122 7.65 -0.22 5.75
C PRO A 122 6.96 0.89 4.93
N TYR A 123 6.96 2.13 5.40
CA TYR A 123 6.18 3.21 4.81
C TYR A 123 7.08 4.11 3.97
N ILE A 124 6.94 4.01 2.65
CA ILE A 124 7.77 4.76 1.70
C ILE A 124 6.94 5.87 1.08
N LYS A 125 7.41 7.11 1.23
CA LYS A 125 6.76 8.31 0.68
C LYS A 125 6.92 8.37 -0.83
N GLY A 126 5.82 8.53 -1.56
CA GLY A 126 5.82 8.65 -3.02
C GLY A 126 6.09 7.36 -3.79
N ALA A 127 6.18 6.22 -3.11
CA ALA A 127 6.21 4.92 -3.79
C ALA A 127 4.84 4.63 -4.42
N LYS A 128 4.81 3.76 -5.44
CA LYS A 128 3.56 3.22 -6.01
C LYS A 128 3.06 2.06 -5.15
N SER A 129 1.75 1.84 -5.09
CA SER A 129 1.20 0.62 -4.49
C SER A 129 1.56 -0.63 -5.30
N GLN A 130 1.59 -1.80 -4.66
CA GLN A 130 1.84 -3.07 -5.36
C GLN A 130 0.76 -3.32 -6.44
N LEU A 131 -0.50 -2.98 -6.15
CA LEU A 131 -1.58 -3.13 -7.12
C LEU A 131 -1.40 -2.17 -8.31
N ARG A 132 -0.99 -0.92 -8.09
CA ARG A 132 -0.68 0.05 -9.14
C ARG A 132 0.43 -0.46 -10.05
N GLU A 133 1.50 -1.02 -9.48
CA GLU A 133 2.59 -1.62 -10.26
C GLU A 133 2.11 -2.77 -11.14
N VAL A 134 1.27 -3.66 -10.60
CA VAL A 134 0.67 -4.76 -11.38
C VAL A 134 -0.20 -4.23 -12.51
N MET A 135 -1.04 -3.25 -12.23
CA MET A 135 -1.93 -2.66 -13.24
C MET A 135 -1.15 -1.96 -14.35
N ASP A 136 -0.07 -1.26 -14.00
CA ASP A 136 0.84 -0.61 -14.95
C ASP A 136 1.54 -1.67 -15.84
N ASP A 137 2.06 -2.75 -15.24
CA ASP A 137 2.70 -3.86 -15.96
C ASP A 137 1.73 -4.58 -16.90
N LEU A 138 0.51 -4.89 -16.44
CA LEU A 138 -0.54 -5.48 -17.27
C LEU A 138 -0.88 -4.59 -18.46
N THR A 139 -1.03 -3.29 -18.22
CA THR A 139 -1.32 -2.30 -19.27
C THR A 139 -0.18 -2.24 -20.28
N GLN A 140 1.07 -2.26 -19.82
CA GLN A 140 2.26 -2.23 -20.66
C GLN A 140 2.40 -3.50 -21.52
N ARG A 141 2.11 -4.68 -20.97
CA ARG A 141 2.20 -5.97 -21.68
C ARG A 141 1.01 -6.21 -22.61
N SER A 142 -0.14 -5.64 -22.30
CA SER A 142 -1.35 -5.82 -23.08
C SER A 142 -1.26 -5.14 -24.45
N LYS A 143 -1.66 -5.86 -25.51
CA LYS A 143 -1.82 -5.28 -26.87
C LYS A 143 -3.14 -4.51 -27.02
N VAL A 144 -4.05 -4.63 -26.06
CA VAL A 144 -5.38 -4.00 -26.06
C VAL A 144 -5.43 -3.00 -24.92
N LYS A 145 -6.02 -1.82 -25.15
CA LYS A 145 -6.19 -0.82 -24.10
C LYS A 145 -7.08 -1.36 -22.97
N LEU A 146 -6.50 -1.49 -21.79
CA LEU A 146 -7.21 -1.83 -20.56
C LEU A 146 -7.76 -0.55 -19.92
N ASN A 147 -9.05 -0.51 -19.66
CA ASN A 147 -9.69 0.56 -18.90
C ASN A 147 -10.20 -0.05 -17.59
N TYR A 148 -9.60 0.36 -16.47
CA TYR A 148 -10.05 -0.05 -15.14
C TYR A 148 -10.99 1.01 -14.58
N GLU A 149 -12.20 0.63 -14.19
CA GLU A 149 -13.16 1.50 -13.51
C GLU A 149 -12.97 1.41 -11.98
N LEU A 150 -11.74 1.61 -11.52
CA LEU A 150 -11.40 1.56 -10.09
C LEU A 150 -11.02 2.95 -9.58
N PRO A 151 -11.55 3.40 -8.43
CA PRO A 151 -11.11 4.65 -7.81
C PRO A 151 -9.62 4.60 -7.43
N ASP A 152 -8.91 5.70 -7.63
CA ASP A 152 -7.47 5.80 -7.32
C ASP A 152 -7.17 5.47 -5.85
N GLU A 153 -8.04 5.87 -4.91
CA GLU A 153 -7.86 5.56 -3.48
C GLU A 153 -7.82 4.05 -3.21
N VAL A 154 -8.63 3.26 -3.93
CA VAL A 154 -8.65 1.80 -3.80
C VAL A 154 -7.42 1.18 -4.45
N VAL A 155 -6.98 1.72 -5.59
CA VAL A 155 -5.81 1.20 -6.30
C VAL A 155 -4.54 1.48 -5.49
N GLU A 156 -4.44 2.67 -4.91
CA GLU A 156 -3.28 3.07 -4.11
C GLU A 156 -3.28 2.40 -2.72
N ASP A 157 -4.42 2.27 -2.03
CA ASP A 157 -4.50 1.62 -0.71
C ASP A 157 -5.39 0.36 -0.68
N TYR A 158 -5.10 -0.61 -1.54
CA TYR A 158 -5.87 -1.86 -1.63
C TYR A 158 -5.78 -2.74 -0.36
N THR A 159 -4.78 -2.50 0.50
CA THR A 159 -4.60 -3.20 1.78
C THR A 159 -5.24 -2.49 2.97
N TYR A 160 -5.73 -1.27 2.76
CA TYR A 160 -6.25 -0.38 3.82
C TYR A 160 -5.20 0.00 4.89
N GLU A 161 -3.92 -0.19 4.61
CA GLU A 161 -2.83 0.10 5.54
C GLU A 161 -2.62 1.62 5.71
N MET A 162 -2.80 2.40 4.64
CA MET A 162 -2.66 3.87 4.74
C MET A 162 -3.85 4.48 5.48
N GLY A 163 -5.05 3.92 5.30
CA GLY A 163 -6.23 4.23 6.11
C GLY A 163 -6.00 3.97 7.60
N ARG A 164 -5.44 2.80 7.94
CA ARG A 164 -5.05 2.47 9.32
C ARG A 164 -3.99 3.43 9.88
N LEU A 165 -2.98 3.76 9.07
CA LEU A 165 -1.93 4.72 9.45
C LEU A 165 -2.51 6.11 9.74
N LYS A 166 -3.44 6.58 8.90
CA LYS A 166 -4.17 7.82 9.12
C LYS A 166 -4.94 7.79 10.44
N PHE A 167 -5.65 6.70 10.73
CA PHE A 167 -6.38 6.55 11.98
C PHE A 167 -5.45 6.60 13.20
N LYS A 168 -4.30 5.91 13.15
CA LYS A 168 -3.27 5.99 14.21
C LYS A 168 -2.76 7.42 14.41
N CYS A 169 -2.54 8.16 13.33
CA CYS A 169 -2.13 9.57 13.41
C CYS A 169 -3.18 10.43 14.11
N ILE A 170 -4.47 10.27 13.76
CA ILE A 170 -5.56 11.02 14.38
C ILE A 170 -5.60 10.73 15.89
N HIS A 171 -5.53 9.46 16.26
CA HIS A 171 -5.54 9.07 17.67
C HIS A 171 -4.35 9.65 18.45
N LEU A 172 -3.15 9.65 17.85
CA LEU A 172 -1.96 10.25 18.45
C LEU A 172 -2.14 11.76 18.68
N LEU A 173 -2.69 12.48 17.70
CA LEU A 173 -2.98 13.90 17.83
C LEU A 173 -4.01 14.17 18.93
N GLU A 174 -5.09 13.39 18.98
CA GLU A 174 -6.11 13.51 20.03
C GLU A 174 -5.52 13.27 21.43
N GLN A 175 -4.62 12.29 21.57
CA GLN A 175 -4.00 11.97 22.87
C GLN A 175 -2.99 13.01 23.34
N HIS A 176 -2.29 13.66 22.42
CA HIS A 176 -1.19 14.58 22.72
C HIS A 176 -1.48 16.03 22.29
N GLU A 177 -2.75 16.41 22.13
CA GLU A 177 -3.14 17.76 21.71
C GLU A 177 -2.67 18.82 22.71
N GLU A 178 -2.92 18.59 24.00
CA GLU A 178 -2.52 19.50 25.08
C GLU A 178 -0.99 19.64 25.16
N ASP A 179 -0.29 18.51 25.08
CA ASP A 179 1.17 18.43 25.04
C ASP A 179 1.73 19.26 23.87
N LEU A 180 1.24 19.02 22.66
CA LEU A 180 1.69 19.71 21.45
C LEU A 180 1.41 21.20 21.50
N THR A 181 0.26 21.59 22.06
CA THR A 181 -0.12 22.99 22.25
C THR A 181 0.81 23.68 23.24
N GLN A 182 1.09 23.05 24.38
CA GLN A 182 2.03 23.59 25.35
C GLN A 182 3.43 23.75 24.75
N TRP A 183 3.92 22.73 24.05
CA TRP A 183 5.21 22.77 23.36
C TRP A 183 5.27 23.91 22.34
N TYR A 184 4.21 24.08 21.54
CA TYR A 184 4.13 25.11 20.51
C TYR A 184 4.14 26.53 21.07
N PHE A 185 3.54 26.79 22.23
CA PHE A 185 3.48 28.14 22.80
C PHE A 185 4.61 28.46 23.79
N SER A 186 5.18 27.45 24.46
CA SER A 186 6.12 27.66 25.58
C SER A 186 7.53 27.16 25.26
N ASP A 187 7.65 26.02 24.57
CA ASP A 187 8.87 25.22 24.52
C ASP A 187 9.42 24.99 23.11
N GLN A 188 9.13 25.87 22.15
CA GLN A 188 9.62 25.76 20.74
C GLN A 188 11.15 25.65 20.59
N ASN A 189 11.91 26.00 21.63
CA ASN A 189 13.36 25.87 21.65
C ASN A 189 13.82 24.40 21.81
N GLU A 190 12.96 23.51 22.28
CA GLU A 190 13.26 22.09 22.46
C GLU A 190 13.09 21.31 21.16
N ASN A 191 13.88 20.25 20.99
CA ASN A 191 13.78 19.41 19.80
C ASN A 191 12.49 18.57 19.84
N LEU A 192 11.52 18.95 19.02
CA LEU A 192 10.22 18.30 18.87
C LEU A 192 10.30 16.76 18.71
N MET A 193 11.31 16.25 18.00
CA MET A 193 11.43 14.80 17.80
C MET A 193 11.80 14.08 19.09
N SER A 194 12.66 14.66 19.91
CA SER A 194 13.02 14.07 21.21
C SER A 194 11.83 14.19 22.17
N TRP A 195 11.27 15.39 22.26
CA TRP A 195 10.20 15.72 23.20
C TRP A 195 8.89 14.96 22.96
N LEU A 196 8.44 14.88 21.70
CA LEU A 196 7.21 14.16 21.36
C LEU A 196 7.47 12.67 21.16
N CYS A 197 8.44 12.34 20.29
CA CYS A 197 8.55 10.98 19.78
C CYS A 197 9.23 10.05 20.79
N VAL A 198 10.32 10.48 21.43
CA VAL A 198 11.10 9.62 22.33
C VAL A 198 10.51 9.56 23.73
N GLU A 199 9.99 10.69 24.23
CA GLU A 199 9.54 10.81 25.62
C GLU A 199 8.07 10.48 25.83
N ARG A 200 7.20 10.64 24.81
CA ARG A 200 5.73 10.54 24.97
C ARG A 200 5.07 9.51 24.07
N VAL A 201 5.47 9.42 22.81
CA VAL A 201 4.81 8.57 21.81
C VAL A 201 5.38 7.16 21.75
N LEU A 202 6.71 7.03 21.63
CA LEU A 202 7.35 5.73 21.39
C LEU A 202 7.76 5.07 22.71
N ASP A 203 7.39 3.79 22.83
CA ASP A 203 7.93 2.92 23.88
C ASP A 203 9.43 2.67 23.67
N GLU A 204 10.14 2.26 24.73
CA GLU A 204 11.60 2.07 24.69
C GLU A 204 12.06 1.08 23.60
N ASN A 205 11.24 0.08 23.29
CA ASN A 205 11.47 -0.94 22.26
C ASN A 205 11.12 -0.47 20.84
N GLU A 206 10.47 0.69 20.66
CA GLU A 206 10.04 1.21 19.36
C GLU A 206 10.92 2.37 18.86
N ARG A 207 11.85 2.84 19.69
CA ARG A 207 12.74 3.98 19.40
C ARG A 207 13.64 3.75 18.18
N ASP A 208 13.94 2.50 17.86
CA ASP A 208 14.72 2.12 16.68
C ASP A 208 14.05 2.59 15.37
N CYS A 209 12.73 2.80 15.37
CA CYS A 209 12.00 3.28 14.21
C CYS A 209 12.43 4.68 13.73
N LEU A 210 12.98 5.50 14.63
CA LEU A 210 13.46 6.85 14.31
C LEU A 210 14.68 6.80 13.38
N ASN A 211 15.53 5.78 13.59
CA ASN A 211 16.77 5.59 12.83
C ASN A 211 16.63 4.57 11.69
N ALA A 212 15.50 3.86 11.62
CA ALA A 212 15.26 2.83 10.61
C ALA A 212 15.38 3.38 9.19
N SER A 213 16.05 2.62 8.32
CA SER A 213 16.18 2.98 6.91
C SER A 213 14.83 2.87 6.20
N THR A 214 14.58 3.80 5.29
CA THR A 214 13.46 3.76 4.33
C THR A 214 13.92 3.32 2.95
N GLU A 215 15.19 2.96 2.80
CA GLU A 215 15.74 2.52 1.53
C GLU A 215 15.42 1.05 1.30
N MET A 216 15.15 0.71 0.04
CA MET A 216 14.91 -0.67 -0.35
C MET A 216 16.23 -1.45 -0.27
N PRO A 217 16.25 -2.67 0.31
CA PRO A 217 17.43 -3.53 0.31
C PRO A 217 17.93 -3.82 -1.11
N GLU A 218 19.24 -3.94 -1.30
CA GLU A 218 19.85 -4.21 -2.62
C GLU A 218 19.39 -5.56 -3.22
N ASP A 219 19.03 -6.54 -2.39
CA ASP A 219 18.53 -7.85 -2.78
C ASP A 219 17.01 -7.91 -2.99
N TYR A 220 16.32 -6.77 -2.84
CA TYR A 220 14.90 -6.68 -3.11
C TYR A 220 14.62 -6.82 -4.61
N HIS A 221 13.80 -7.81 -4.96
CA HIS A 221 13.33 -8.05 -6.31
C HIS A 221 11.80 -7.97 -6.32
N SER A 222 11.25 -7.20 -7.26
CA SER A 222 9.79 -7.17 -7.45
C SER A 222 9.30 -8.55 -7.88
N PHE A 223 8.12 -8.96 -7.43
CA PHE A 223 7.50 -10.21 -7.91
C PHE A 223 7.12 -10.16 -9.40
N LEU A 224 7.21 -8.97 -10.01
CA LEU A 224 6.99 -8.73 -11.44
C LEU A 224 8.26 -8.87 -12.28
N GLU A 225 9.45 -8.88 -11.66
CA GLU A 225 10.71 -9.13 -12.37
C GLU A 225 10.75 -10.60 -12.78
N GLU A 226 10.70 -10.85 -14.09
CA GLU A 226 10.97 -12.18 -14.65
C GLU A 226 12.48 -12.42 -14.61
N ASP A 227 12.90 -13.59 -14.12
CA ASP A 227 14.31 -14.01 -14.17
C ASP A 227 14.79 -14.01 -15.63
N ASN A 228 15.66 -13.05 -15.97
CA ASN A 228 16.39 -13.03 -17.25
C ASN A 228 17.39 -14.20 -17.35
N THR A 229 17.56 -14.99 -16.30
CA THR A 229 18.33 -16.24 -16.29
C THR A 229 17.47 -17.40 -16.78
N THR A 230 16.99 -17.32 -18.02
CA THR A 230 16.72 -18.54 -18.77
C THR A 230 17.98 -18.82 -19.56
N GLU A 231 18.81 -19.76 -19.07
CA GLU A 231 19.81 -20.38 -19.92
C GLU A 231 19.13 -20.78 -21.24
N THR A 232 19.77 -20.39 -22.34
CA THR A 232 19.30 -20.64 -23.70
C THR A 232 19.16 -22.15 -23.92
N ILE A 233 17.97 -22.69 -23.69
CA ILE A 233 17.60 -23.99 -24.25
C ILE A 233 17.48 -23.76 -25.75
N LYS A 234 18.52 -24.17 -26.48
CA LYS A 234 18.48 -24.25 -27.94
C LYS A 234 17.26 -25.08 -28.34
N PRO A 235 16.46 -24.65 -29.33
CA PRO A 235 15.38 -25.47 -29.82
C PRO A 235 16.00 -26.70 -30.50
N THR A 236 15.78 -27.88 -29.92
CA THR A 236 16.09 -29.13 -30.60
C THR A 236 15.05 -29.33 -31.70
N GLU A 237 15.58 -29.56 -32.88
CA GLU A 237 14.93 -29.79 -34.16
C GLU A 237 13.92 -30.95 -34.12
N GLU A 238 12.79 -30.74 -34.80
CA GLU A 238 11.90 -31.74 -35.43
C GLU A 238 11.18 -32.81 -34.58
N THR A 239 9.85 -32.68 -34.49
CA THR A 239 8.96 -33.69 -35.08
C THR A 239 7.74 -33.01 -35.72
N LYS A 240 7.71 -33.08 -37.04
CA LYS A 240 6.60 -32.79 -37.94
C LYS A 240 5.43 -33.74 -37.64
N TRP A 241 4.25 -33.21 -37.36
CA TRP A 241 3.00 -33.98 -37.44
C TRP A 241 2.13 -33.34 -38.52
N GLU A 242 2.03 -34.03 -39.65
CA GLU A 242 1.10 -33.72 -40.75
C GLU A 242 -0.34 -34.00 -40.30
N LEU A 243 -1.24 -33.07 -40.62
CA LEU A 243 -2.62 -33.28 -41.05
C LEU A 243 -3.08 -32.06 -41.85
#